data_AF-A0A6I9VF55-F1
#
_entry.id   AF-A0A6I9VF55-F1
#
_cell.length_a   1.000
_cell.length_b   1.000
_cell.length_c   1.000
_cell.angle_alpha   90.00
_cell.angle_beta   90.00
_cell.angle_gamma   90.00
#
_symmetry.space_group_name_H-M   'P 1'
#
loop_
_entity.id
_entity.type
_entity.pdbx_description
1 polymer ?
#
loop_
_entity_poly.entity_id
_entity_poly.type
_entity_poly.pdbx_seq_one_letter_code
_entity_poly.pdbx_strand_id
1 'polypeptide(L)'
;MLKTADIFILCKQRIEFSILLKFKKIFNRMVKVDVEYCPKCNFEWQCKMLQNFLLQQQPDAEVVCFKGRQGSFEVKIDDTLVHSKLQSFAFPDHESVLENVRRVEKGLPIEKVKEQPIDNCMLM
;
A
#
# COMPACT_ATOMS: atom_id res chain seq x y z
N MET A 1 -32.60 29.31 -3.18
CA MET A 1 -31.46 29.82 -2.39
C MET A 1 -30.41 28.71 -2.30
N LEU A 2 -29.45 28.69 -3.22
CA LEU A 2 -28.29 27.78 -3.19
C LEU A 2 -27.05 28.66 -3.17
N LYS A 3 -26.19 28.43 -2.16
CA LYS A 3 -25.12 29.34 -1.75
C LYS A 3 -23.97 29.27 -2.76
N THR A 4 -23.44 30.43 -3.15
CA THR A 4 -22.32 30.62 -4.08
C THR A 4 -20.95 30.20 -3.51
N ALA A 5 -20.91 29.53 -2.35
CA ALA A 5 -19.69 29.15 -1.64
C ALA A 5 -19.15 27.75 -2.00
N ASP A 6 -19.96 26.88 -2.61
CA ASP A 6 -19.56 25.47 -2.86
C ASP A 6 -18.72 25.27 -4.13
N ILE A 7 -18.74 26.23 -5.08
CA ILE A 7 -18.00 26.12 -6.36
C ILE A 7 -16.50 26.41 -6.20
N PHE A 8 -16.10 27.27 -5.24
CA PHE A 8 -14.70 27.61 -5.04
C PHE A 8 -13.88 26.47 -4.42
N ILE A 9 -14.51 25.60 -3.63
CA ILE A 9 -13.84 24.47 -2.95
C ILE A 9 -13.46 23.38 -3.97
N LEU A 10 -14.33 23.08 -4.93
CA LEU A 10 -14.08 22.07 -5.97
C LEU A 10 -12.93 22.45 -6.93
N CYS A 11 -12.71 23.75 -7.16
CA CYS A 11 -11.63 24.21 -8.04
C CYS A 11 -10.25 24.14 -7.36
N LYS A 12 -10.18 24.43 -6.05
CA LYS A 12 -8.94 24.36 -5.27
C LYS A 12 -8.40 22.92 -5.18
N GLN A 13 -9.28 21.92 -5.08
CA GLN A 13 -8.90 20.49 -5.03
C GLN A 13 -8.32 19.96 -6.35
N ARG A 14 -8.68 20.58 -7.49
CA ARG A 14 -8.28 20.14 -8.83
C ARG A 14 -6.90 20.67 -9.25
N ILE A 15 -6.50 21.81 -8.71
CA ILE A 15 -5.18 22.44 -8.99
C ILE A 15 -4.06 21.70 -8.22
N GLU A 16 -4.30 21.29 -6.97
CA GLU A 16 -3.40 20.42 -6.19
C GLU A 16 -3.06 19.11 -6.93
N PHE A 17 -4.07 18.45 -7.49
CA PHE A 17 -3.91 17.18 -8.22
C PHE A 17 -2.98 17.30 -9.44
N SER A 18 -3.06 18.44 -10.14
CA SER A 18 -2.28 18.71 -11.36
C SER A 18 -0.80 19.00 -11.05
N ILE A 19 -0.53 19.63 -9.91
CA ILE A 19 0.84 19.94 -9.45
C ILE A 19 1.50 18.67 -8.89
N LEU A 20 0.75 17.84 -8.16
CA LEU A 20 1.21 16.54 -7.66
C LEU A 20 1.65 15.61 -8.81
N LEU A 21 0.85 15.54 -9.88
CA LEU A 21 1.17 14.75 -11.08
C LEU A 21 2.43 15.26 -11.81
N LYS A 22 2.68 16.58 -11.77
CA LYS A 22 3.85 17.21 -12.37
C LYS A 22 5.15 16.95 -11.58
N PHE A 23 5.07 16.93 -10.25
CA PHE A 23 6.20 16.57 -9.38
C PHE A 23 6.57 15.09 -9.48
N LYS A 24 5.54 14.21 -9.53
CA LYS A 24 5.71 12.76 -9.68
C LYS A 24 6.52 12.37 -10.92
N LYS A 25 6.36 13.13 -12.01
CA LYS A 25 7.06 12.92 -13.28
C LYS A 25 8.57 13.19 -13.23
N ILE A 26 9.07 13.89 -12.20
CA ILE A 26 10.48 14.30 -12.08
C ILE A 26 11.27 13.33 -11.19
N PHE A 27 10.61 12.64 -10.26
CA PHE A 27 11.22 11.65 -9.35
C PHE A 27 10.85 10.23 -9.81
N ASN A 28 11.37 9.81 -10.96
CA ASN A 28 11.18 8.45 -11.50
C ASN A 28 11.99 7.42 -10.70
N ARG A 29 11.65 7.20 -9.44
CA ARG A 29 12.07 6.01 -8.71
C ARG A 29 10.91 5.03 -8.71
N MET A 30 11.04 4.04 -9.57
CA MET A 30 10.14 2.89 -9.59
C MET A 30 10.32 2.14 -8.27
N VAL A 31 9.31 2.17 -7.42
CA VAL A 31 9.30 1.47 -6.13
C VAL A 31 8.86 0.04 -6.38
N LYS A 32 9.65 -0.94 -5.93
CA LYS A 32 9.34 -2.36 -6.09
C LYS A 32 8.72 -2.91 -4.81
N VAL A 33 7.55 -3.52 -4.93
CA VAL A 33 6.82 -4.15 -3.84
C VAL A 33 6.71 -5.64 -4.13
N ASP A 34 7.39 -6.44 -3.32
CA ASP A 34 7.45 -7.88 -3.42
C ASP A 34 6.60 -8.50 -2.30
N VAL A 35 5.58 -9.29 -2.68
CA VAL A 35 4.65 -9.92 -1.74
C VAL A 35 4.77 -11.43 -1.84
N GLU A 36 5.32 -12.04 -0.79
CA GLU A 36 5.34 -13.50 -0.60
C GLU A 36 4.04 -13.94 0.07
N TYR A 37 3.34 -14.94 -0.48
CA TYR A 37 2.15 -15.50 0.16
C TYR A 37 2.09 -17.03 0.13
N CYS A 38 1.43 -17.60 1.14
CA CYS A 38 1.14 -19.03 1.23
C CYS A 38 0.16 -19.48 0.12
N PRO A 39 0.57 -20.35 -0.82
CA PRO A 39 -0.32 -20.84 -1.88
C PRO A 39 -1.41 -21.79 -1.36
N LYS A 40 -1.12 -22.57 -0.31
CA LYS A 40 -2.08 -23.52 0.28
C LYS A 40 -3.17 -22.85 1.13
N CYS A 41 -2.95 -21.61 1.55
CA CYS A 41 -3.81 -20.86 2.47
C CYS A 41 -4.81 -19.95 1.74
N ASN A 42 -4.85 -20.01 0.40
CA ASN A 42 -5.69 -19.16 -0.46
C ASN A 42 -5.46 -17.64 -0.28
N PHE A 43 -4.24 -17.22 0.08
CA PHE A 43 -3.88 -15.81 0.27
C PHE A 43 -3.61 -15.05 -1.04
N GLU A 44 -3.73 -15.72 -2.19
CA GLU A 44 -3.59 -15.11 -3.51
C GLU A 44 -4.55 -13.91 -3.68
N TRP A 45 -5.79 -14.04 -3.18
CA TRP A 45 -6.77 -12.96 -3.27
C TRP A 45 -6.36 -11.74 -2.44
N GLN A 46 -5.79 -11.96 -1.25
CA GLN A 46 -5.27 -10.87 -0.41
C GLN A 46 -4.13 -10.13 -1.11
N CYS A 47 -3.24 -10.86 -1.79
CA CYS A 47 -2.18 -10.26 -2.59
C CYS A 47 -2.73 -9.42 -3.75
N LYS A 48 -3.72 -9.96 -4.50
CA LYS A 48 -4.37 -9.24 -5.61
C LYS A 48 -5.10 -7.98 -5.14
N MET A 49 -5.75 -8.03 -3.98
CA MET A 49 -6.39 -6.85 -3.40
C MET A 49 -5.38 -5.76 -3.07
N LEU A 50 -4.29 -6.11 -2.38
CA LEU A 50 -3.22 -5.17 -2.05
C LEU A 50 -2.58 -4.60 -3.33
N GLN A 51 -2.30 -5.46 -4.30
CA GLN A 51 -1.76 -5.05 -5.60
C GLN A 51 -2.68 -4.06 -6.31
N ASN A 52 -3.98 -4.36 -6.43
CA ASN A 52 -4.93 -3.47 -7.08
C ASN A 52 -5.05 -2.13 -6.33
N PHE A 53 -5.09 -2.17 -5.00
CA PHE A 53 -5.14 -0.96 -4.17
C PHE A 53 -3.92 -0.08 -4.40
N LEU A 54 -2.72 -0.66 -4.37
CA LEU A 54 -1.47 0.07 -4.59
C LEU A 54 -1.40 0.63 -6.01
N LEU A 55 -1.72 -0.15 -7.05
CA LEU A 55 -1.69 0.31 -8.44
C LEU A 55 -2.72 1.40 -8.74
N GLN A 56 -3.88 1.39 -8.07
CA GLN A 56 -4.87 2.47 -8.20
C GLN A 56 -4.36 3.80 -7.64
N GLN A 57 -3.59 3.76 -6.55
CA GLN A 57 -3.06 4.95 -5.88
C GLN A 57 -1.70 5.40 -6.45
N GLN A 58 -0.92 4.44 -6.92
CA GLN A 58 0.45 4.56 -7.37
C GLN A 58 0.70 3.65 -8.57
N PRO A 59 0.27 4.05 -9.79
CA PRO A 59 0.42 3.25 -10.99
C PRO A 59 1.89 3.06 -11.42
N ASP A 60 2.79 3.88 -10.89
CA ASP A 60 4.23 3.84 -11.19
C ASP A 60 5.00 2.81 -10.33
N ALA A 61 4.34 2.17 -9.35
CA ALA A 61 4.95 1.14 -8.52
C ALA A 61 4.87 -0.25 -9.20
N GLU A 62 5.92 -1.04 -9.04
CA GLU A 62 5.93 -2.44 -9.47
C GLU A 62 5.51 -3.32 -8.31
N VAL A 63 4.39 -4.03 -8.42
CA VAL A 63 3.91 -4.94 -7.36
C VAL A 63 3.91 -6.37 -7.88
N VAL A 64 4.71 -7.24 -7.26
CA VAL A 64 4.88 -8.64 -7.63
C VAL A 64 4.38 -9.56 -6.53
N CYS A 65 3.43 -10.43 -6.88
CA CYS A 65 2.91 -11.46 -6.01
C CYS A 65 3.58 -12.81 -6.33
N PHE A 66 4.25 -13.45 -5.37
CA PHE A 66 4.85 -14.77 -5.56
C PHE A 66 4.53 -15.74 -4.42
N LYS A 67 4.56 -17.02 -4.77
CA LYS A 67 4.23 -18.12 -3.85
C LYS A 67 5.41 -18.41 -2.93
N GLY A 68 5.15 -18.49 -1.64
CA GLY A 68 6.16 -18.74 -0.62
C GLY A 68 5.83 -19.86 0.35
N ARG A 69 6.30 -19.69 1.59
CA ARG A 69 6.17 -20.68 2.67
C ARG A 69 4.73 -20.81 3.19
N GLN A 70 4.49 -21.88 3.95
CA GLN A 70 3.19 -22.10 4.56
C GLN A 70 2.91 -21.03 5.63
N GLY A 71 1.71 -20.45 5.59
CA GLY A 71 1.28 -19.40 6.52
C GLY A 71 1.90 -18.02 6.29
N SER A 72 2.84 -17.87 5.34
CA SER A 72 3.51 -16.60 5.10
C SER A 72 2.61 -15.60 4.37
N PHE A 73 2.76 -14.34 4.77
CA PHE A 73 2.28 -13.18 4.03
C PHE A 73 3.26 -12.05 4.35
N GLU A 74 4.31 -11.98 3.55
CA GLU A 74 5.47 -11.12 3.76
C GLU A 74 5.46 -10.02 2.71
N VAL A 75 5.51 -8.77 3.14
CA VAL A 75 5.55 -7.62 2.23
C VAL A 75 6.94 -7.01 2.32
N LYS A 76 7.58 -6.85 1.17
CA LYS A 76 8.86 -6.18 1.01
C LYS A 76 8.70 -4.98 0.09
N ILE A 77 9.38 -3.89 0.41
CA ILE A 77 9.46 -2.69 -0.43
C ILE A 77 10.94 -2.39 -0.63
N ASP A 78 11.41 -2.34 -1.88
CA ASP A 78 12.82 -2.21 -2.26
C ASP A 78 13.72 -3.15 -1.43
N ASP A 79 13.42 -4.46 -1.48
CA ASP A 79 14.09 -5.55 -0.74
C ASP A 79 14.00 -5.49 0.80
N THR A 80 13.39 -4.46 1.37
CA THR A 80 13.23 -4.29 2.82
C THR A 80 11.92 -4.91 3.30
N LEU A 81 11.97 -5.82 4.27
CA LEU A 81 10.78 -6.43 4.86
C LEU A 81 10.02 -5.42 5.72
N VAL A 82 8.81 -5.04 5.28
CA VAL A 82 7.98 -4.02 5.94
C VAL A 82 6.86 -4.64 6.79
N HIS A 83 6.45 -5.86 6.44
CA HIS A 83 5.45 -6.63 7.18
C HIS A 83 5.74 -8.13 7.11
N SER A 84 5.55 -8.81 8.23
CA SER A 84 5.64 -10.27 8.32
C SER A 84 4.44 -10.82 9.07
N LYS A 85 3.53 -11.50 8.37
CA LYS A 85 2.40 -12.18 9.01
C LYS A 85 2.85 -13.30 9.96
N LEU A 86 3.99 -13.92 9.71
CA LEU A 86 4.53 -14.93 10.63
C LEU A 86 4.95 -14.32 11.98
N GLN A 87 5.30 -13.03 12.01
CA GLN A 87 5.67 -12.33 13.23
C GLN A 87 4.47 -11.64 13.90
N SER A 88 3.59 -11.02 13.11
CA SER A 88 2.43 -10.28 13.61
C SER A 88 1.17 -11.12 13.81
N PHE A 89 1.12 -12.31 13.20
CA PHE A 89 -0.08 -13.13 13.03
C PHE A 89 -1.22 -12.48 12.24
N ALA A 90 -1.06 -11.23 11.79
CA ALA A 90 -2.07 -10.43 11.12
C ALA A 90 -1.70 -10.03 9.68
N PHE A 91 -2.69 -9.65 8.89
CA PHE A 91 -2.47 -9.05 7.57
C PHE A 91 -2.02 -7.59 7.70
N PRO A 92 -1.25 -7.06 6.74
CA PRO A 92 -0.84 -5.67 6.75
C PRO A 92 -2.01 -4.74 6.48
N ASP A 93 -1.96 -3.54 7.06
CA ASP A 93 -2.86 -2.48 6.67
C ASP A 93 -2.50 -1.89 5.29
N HIS A 94 -3.48 -1.83 4.39
CA HIS A 94 -3.25 -1.42 3.01
C HIS A 94 -2.78 0.04 2.93
N GLU A 95 -3.34 0.92 3.75
CA GLU A 95 -2.97 2.33 3.78
C GLU A 95 -1.55 2.51 4.34
N SER A 96 -1.20 1.76 5.37
CA SER A 96 0.16 1.76 5.93
C SER A 96 1.21 1.22 4.95
N VAL A 97 0.89 0.22 4.13
CA VAL A 97 1.78 -0.23 3.04
C VAL A 97 1.96 0.89 2.00
N LEU A 98 0.86 1.54 1.59
CA LEU A 98 0.91 2.65 0.64
C LEU A 98 1.74 3.83 1.14
N GLU A 99 1.64 4.17 2.43
CA GLU A 99 2.45 5.22 3.04
C GLU A 99 3.94 4.91 2.91
N ASN A 100 4.34 3.66 3.17
CA ASN A 100 5.72 3.23 3.00
C ASN A 100 6.17 3.28 1.54
N VAL A 101 5.33 2.89 0.59
CA VAL A 101 5.63 3.05 -0.85
C VAL A 101 5.91 4.52 -1.20
N ARG A 102 5.06 5.44 -0.70
CA ARG A 102 5.24 6.89 -0.90
C ARG A 102 6.48 7.45 -0.20
N ARG A 103 6.88 6.87 0.95
CA ARG A 103 8.10 7.26 1.68
C ARG A 103 9.34 6.85 0.88
N VAL A 104 9.38 5.62 0.40
CA VAL A 104 10.49 5.10 -0.42
C VAL A 104 10.64 5.88 -1.72
N GLU A 105 9.54 6.20 -2.39
CA GLU A 105 9.54 7.09 -3.57
C GLU A 105 10.26 8.42 -3.28
N LYS A 106 9.97 9.03 -2.12
CA LYS A 106 10.60 10.28 -1.65
C LYS A 106 12.02 10.10 -1.10
N GLY A 107 12.53 8.87 -1.00
CA GLY A 107 13.82 8.57 -0.37
C GLY A 107 13.83 8.69 1.14
N LEU A 108 12.67 8.63 1.78
CA LEU A 108 12.53 8.60 3.23
C LEU A 108 12.73 7.17 3.76
N PRO A 109 13.11 7.02 5.03
CA PRO A 109 13.23 5.70 5.65
C PRO A 109 11.86 5.00 5.73
N ILE A 110 11.91 3.68 5.60
CA ILE A 110 10.76 2.78 5.71
C ILE A 110 10.39 2.62 7.19
N GLU A 111 9.10 2.64 7.50
CA GLU A 111 8.56 2.38 8.84
C GLU A 111 7.84 1.02 8.90
N LYS A 112 7.68 0.48 10.12
CA LYS A 112 6.95 -0.78 10.31
C LYS A 112 5.48 -0.59 9.94
N VAL A 113 4.95 -1.47 9.09
CA VAL A 113 3.54 -1.43 8.66
C VAL A 113 2.62 -1.75 9.84
N LYS A 114 1.50 -1.01 9.94
CA LYS A 114 0.45 -1.29 10.92
C LYS A 114 -0.27 -2.58 10.57
N GLU A 115 -0.66 -3.33 11.58
CA GLU A 115 -1.37 -4.60 11.44
C GLU A 115 -2.88 -4.32 11.38
N GLN A 116 -3.62 -5.07 10.55
CA GLN A 116 -5.09 -5.02 10.57
C GLN A 116 -5.60 -5.44 11.97
N PRO A 117 -6.57 -4.73 12.56
CA PRO A 117 -7.10 -5.07 13.87
C PRO A 117 -7.69 -6.49 13.87
N ILE A 118 -7.34 -7.27 14.89
CA ILE A 118 -7.90 -8.61 15.09
C ILE A 118 -9.21 -8.44 15.85
N ASP A 119 -10.33 -8.31 15.15
CA ASP A 119 -11.63 -8.03 15.80
C ASP A 119 -12.24 -9.22 16.55
N ASN A 120 -11.68 -10.43 16.51
CA ASN A 120 -12.18 -11.55 17.31
C ASN A 120 -11.07 -12.56 17.63
N CYS A 121 -10.42 -12.37 18.78
CA CYS A 121 -9.61 -13.42 19.40
C CYS A 121 -10.55 -14.31 20.24
N MET A 122 -11.22 -15.28 19.63
CA MET A 122 -11.83 -16.37 20.38
C MET A 122 -10.74 -17.41 20.67
N LEU A 123 -10.23 -17.38 21.90
CA LEU A 123 -9.45 -18.47 22.49
C LEU A 123 -10.41 -19.67 22.64
N MET A 124 -10.16 -20.75 21.90
CA MET A 124 -10.74 -22.08 22.17
C MET A 124 -9.81 -22.86 23.08
#